data_AF-A0A8T3ZHC9-F1
#
_entry.id   AF-A0A8T3ZHC9-F1
#
_cell.length_a   1.000
_cell.length_b   1.000
_cell.length_c   1.000
_cell.angle_alpha   90.00
_cell.angle_beta   90.00
_cell.angle_gamma   90.00
#
_symmetry.space_group_name_H-M   'P 1'
#
loop_
_entity.id
_entity.type
_entity.pdbx_description
1 polymer ?
#
loop_
_entity_poly.entity_id
_entity_poly.type
_entity_poly.pdbx_seq_one_letter_code
_entity_poly.pdbx_strand_id
1 'polypeptide(L)'
;MDLHIDRKEVEITFDPHVFVRQTERNFDIDFVEETARTGDISEEKSQPPHKICFTKYHGKERQTYVIIAIIHNDFIEVKTVWLQQGR
;
A
#
# COMPACT_ATOMS: atom_id res chain seq x y z
N MET A 1 6.52 12.93 10.90
CA MET A 1 5.10 12.72 11.21
C MET A 1 5.07 11.50 12.11
N ASP A 2 4.66 11.62 13.38
CA ASP A 2 4.60 10.46 14.26
C ASP A 2 3.44 9.56 13.81
N LEU A 3 3.79 8.44 13.18
CA LEU A 3 2.84 7.39 12.83
C LEU A 3 2.42 6.66 14.10
N HIS A 4 1.45 7.23 14.82
CA HIS A 4 0.88 6.63 16.04
C HIS A 4 -0.12 5.50 15.77
N ILE A 5 -0.36 5.15 14.51
CA ILE A 5 -1.28 4.07 14.15
C ILE A 5 -0.53 2.72 14.14
N ASP A 6 -1.09 1.72 14.82
CA ASP A 6 -0.61 0.35 14.68
C ASP A 6 -1.11 -0.23 13.35
N ARG A 7 -0.22 -0.24 12.35
CA ARG A 7 -0.50 -0.75 11.01
C ARG A 7 -0.96 -2.22 10.99
N LYS A 8 -0.63 -3.01 12.02
CA LYS A 8 -1.01 -4.42 12.07
C LYS A 8 -2.47 -4.63 12.41
N GLU A 9 -3.08 -3.70 13.14
CA GLU A 9 -4.45 -3.84 13.66
C GLU A 9 -5.43 -2.85 13.02
N VAL A 10 -4.92 -1.77 12.42
CA VAL A 10 -5.75 -0.74 11.79
C VAL A 10 -6.55 -1.28 10.59
N GLU A 11 -7.72 -0.71 10.36
CA GLU A 11 -8.53 -0.94 9.16
C GLU A 11 -7.79 -0.45 7.90
N ILE A 12 -7.85 -1.26 6.84
CA ILE A 12 -7.32 -0.92 5.52
C ILE A 12 -8.52 -0.78 4.59
N THR A 13 -8.65 0.40 4.00
CA THR A 13 -9.69 0.70 3.01
C THR A 13 -9.05 0.95 1.65
N PHE A 14 -9.86 0.81 0.60
CA PHE A 14 -9.40 0.93 -0.78
C PHE A 14 -10.24 1.98 -1.49
N ASP A 15 -9.57 2.90 -2.16
CA ASP A 15 -10.24 3.81 -3.07
C ASP A 15 -10.91 3.00 -4.20
N PRO A 16 -12.16 3.32 -4.61
CA PRO A 16 -12.88 2.59 -5.67
C PRO A 16 -12.07 2.33 -6.94
N HIS A 17 -11.18 3.24 -7.35
CA HIS A 17 -10.36 3.02 -8.56
C HIS A 17 -9.31 1.91 -8.40
N VAL A 18 -8.99 1.48 -7.17
CA VAL A 18 -8.06 0.37 -6.92
C VAL A 18 -8.65 -0.92 -7.46
N PHE A 19 -9.93 -1.18 -7.22
CA PHE A 19 -10.63 -2.38 -7.72
C PHE A 19 -10.75 -2.40 -9.24
N VAL A 20 -10.95 -1.23 -9.86
CA VAL A 20 -10.95 -1.11 -11.33
C VAL A 20 -9.58 -1.50 -11.89
N ARG A 21 -8.50 -1.04 -11.26
CA ARG A 21 -7.13 -1.34 -11.69
C ARG A 21 -6.67 -2.75 -11.33
N GLN A 22 -7.36 -3.44 -10.43
CA GLN A 22 -7.02 -4.80 -10.04
C GLN A 22 -7.05 -5.75 -11.24
N THR A 23 -8.07 -5.63 -12.08
CA THR A 23 -8.19 -6.44 -13.30
C THR A 23 -7.17 -6.04 -14.36
N GLU A 24 -6.91 -4.74 -14.53
CA GLU A 24 -5.96 -4.22 -15.52
C GLU A 24 -4.50 -4.59 -15.17
N ARG A 25 -4.16 -4.56 -13.88
CA ARG A 25 -2.79 -4.74 -13.38
C ARG A 25 -2.55 -6.12 -12.77
N ASN A 26 -3.59 -6.94 -12.65
CA ASN A 26 -3.55 -8.33 -12.17
C ASN A 26 -2.78 -8.50 -10.85
N PHE A 27 -3.21 -7.78 -9.81
CA PHE A 27 -2.65 -7.90 -8.46
C PHE A 27 -3.65 -8.54 -7.48
N ASP A 28 -3.11 -9.13 -6.41
CA ASP A 28 -3.90 -9.73 -5.34
C ASP A 28 -4.14 -8.71 -4.22
N ILE A 29 -5.38 -8.58 -3.76
CA ILE A 29 -5.74 -7.67 -2.66
C ILE A 29 -5.12 -8.13 -1.34
N ASP A 30 -4.98 -9.44 -1.12
CA ASP A 30 -4.40 -9.99 0.10
C ASP A 30 -2.92 -9.54 0.23
N PHE A 31 -2.17 -9.55 -0.87
CA PHE A 31 -0.81 -9.02 -0.89
C PHE A 31 -0.75 -7.50 -0.76
N VAL A 32 -1.78 -6.78 -1.22
CA VAL A 32 -1.88 -5.34 -1.00
C VAL A 32 -2.06 -5.03 0.48
N GLU A 33 -2.99 -5.70 1.16
CA GLU A 33 -3.17 -5.56 2.60
C GLU A 33 -1.89 -5.90 3.36
N GLU A 34 -1.29 -7.05 3.06
CA GLU A 34 -0.07 -7.49 3.71
C GLU A 34 1.07 -6.46 3.56
N THR A 35 1.19 -5.85 2.37
CA THR A 35 2.19 -4.83 2.08
C THR A 35 1.90 -3.53 2.83
N ALA A 36 0.63 -3.10 2.96
CA ALA A 36 0.29 -1.93 3.78
C ALA A 36 0.60 -2.16 5.27
N ARG A 37 0.37 -3.38 5.78
CA ARG A 37 0.64 -3.74 7.19
C ARG A 37 2.12 -3.88 7.52
N THR A 38 2.87 -4.53 6.64
CA THR A 38 4.22 -5.03 6.95
C THR A 38 5.31 -4.54 6.01
N GLY A 39 4.96 -3.84 4.93
CA GLY A 39 5.91 -3.31 3.97
C GLY A 39 6.78 -2.21 4.56
N ASP A 40 7.94 -2.04 3.92
CA ASP A 40 8.87 -0.97 4.19
C ASP A 40 8.25 0.36 3.79
N ILE A 41 8.50 1.39 4.60
CA ILE A 41 7.97 2.73 4.36
C ILE A 41 9.02 3.53 3.61
N SER A 42 8.66 4.05 2.44
CA SER A 42 9.43 5.08 1.75
C SER A 42 8.72 6.43 1.92
N GLU A 43 9.26 7.27 2.79
CA GLU A 43 8.84 8.66 2.95
C GLU A 43 9.47 9.52 1.84
N GLU A 44 9.04 9.34 0.59
CA GLU A 44 9.34 10.35 -0.43
C GLU A 44 8.61 11.65 -0.11
N LYS A 45 9.22 12.79 -0.44
CA LYS A 45 8.70 14.15 -0.18
C LYS A 45 7.36 14.38 -0.86
N SER A 46 6.28 13.94 -0.23
CA SER A 46 4.91 14.12 -0.71
C SER A 46 4.33 15.40 -0.11
N GLN A 47 3.79 16.27 -0.98
CA GLN A 47 3.00 17.41 -0.54
C GLN A 47 1.71 16.93 0.12
N PRO A 48 1.12 17.70 1.05
CA PRO A 48 -0.16 17.35 1.67
C PRO A 48 -1.26 17.04 0.63
N PRO A 49 -2.13 16.03 0.87
CA PRO A 49 -2.12 15.11 2.01
C PRO A 49 -0.90 14.18 1.94
N HIS A 50 -0.21 14.00 3.07
CA HIS A 50 1.02 13.19 3.17
C HIS A 50 0.74 11.76 2.70
N LYS A 51 1.14 11.47 1.45
CA LYS A 51 1.05 10.14 0.87
C LYS A 51 2.24 9.34 1.33
N ILE A 52 1.99 8.09 1.71
CA ILE A 52 3.01 7.15 2.15
C ILE A 52 3.12 6.06 1.09
N CYS A 53 4.36 5.73 0.75
CA CYS A 53 4.67 4.62 -0.12
C CYS A 53 5.08 3.42 0.73
N PHE A 54 4.35 2.30 0.58
CA PHE A 54 4.72 1.01 1.16
C PHE A 54 5.26 0.10 0.07
N THR A 55 6.37 -0.58 0.34
CA THR A 55 6.94 -1.55 -0.59
C THR A 55 7.17 -2.90 0.08
N LYS A 56 6.86 -3.97 -0.64
CA LYS A 56 7.16 -5.34 -0.18
C LYS A 56 7.38 -6.28 -1.35
N TYR A 57 8.46 -7.05 -1.27
CA TYR A 57 8.76 -8.12 -2.23
C TYR A 57 8.13 -9.44 -1.77
N HIS A 58 7.27 -10.01 -2.61
CA HIS A 58 6.62 -11.31 -2.43
C HIS A 58 7.40 -12.37 -3.19
N GLY A 59 8.33 -13.04 -2.50
CA GLY A 59 9.32 -13.92 -3.13
C GLY A 59 8.75 -15.13 -3.88
N LYS A 60 7.57 -15.63 -3.47
CA LYS A 60 6.88 -16.73 -4.15
C LYS A 60 6.40 -16.31 -5.54
N GLU A 61 5.79 -15.13 -5.62
CA GLU A 61 5.26 -14.56 -6.86
C GLU A 61 6.29 -13.77 -7.66
N ARG A 62 7.48 -13.54 -7.07
CA ARG A 62 8.59 -12.77 -7.65
C ARG A 62 8.18 -11.35 -8.06
N GLN A 63 7.30 -10.75 -7.27
CA GLN A 63 6.73 -9.43 -7.51
C GLN A 63 6.97 -8.51 -6.30
N THR A 64 7.36 -7.28 -6.56
CA THR A 64 7.34 -6.20 -5.57
C THR A 64 6.04 -5.43 -5.71
N TYR A 65 5.31 -5.34 -4.61
CA TYR A 65 4.11 -4.54 -4.48
C TYR A 65 4.52 -3.17 -3.96
N VAL A 66 4.11 -2.13 -4.68
CA VAL A 66 4.33 -0.73 -4.33
C VAL A 66 2.97 -0.07 -4.16
N ILE A 67 2.67 0.34 -2.94
CA ILE A 67 1.36 0.88 -2.54
C ILE A 67 1.54 2.33 -2.16
N ILE A 68 0.71 3.19 -2.75
CA ILE A 68 0.54 4.56 -2.26
C ILE A 68 -0.74 4.62 -1.45
N ALA A 69 -0.64 5.06 -0.21
CA ALA A 69 -1.76 5.20 0.70
C ALA A 69 -1.75 6.55 1.42
N ILE A 70 -2.89 6.91 1.99
CA ILE A 70 -3.04 8.03 2.92
C ILE A 70 -3.36 7.43 4.28
N ILE A 71 -2.68 7.90 5.32
CA ILE A 71 -2.98 7.48 6.70
C ILE A 71 -3.88 8.51 7.33
N HIS A 72 -5.06 8.05 7.73
CA HIS A 72 -6.03 8.79 8.54
C HIS A 72 -5.87 8.38 10.00
N ASN A 73 -6.58 9.02 10.91
CA ASN A 73 -6.48 8.71 12.34
C ASN A 73 -6.95 7.29 12.70
N ASP A 74 -7.89 6.75 11.93
CA ASP A 74 -8.56 5.48 12.24
C ASP A 74 -8.33 4.38 11.19
N PHE A 75 -7.86 4.74 9.99
CA PHE A 75 -7.69 3.80 8.87
C PHE A 75 -6.57 4.20 7.92
N ILE A 76 -6.09 3.22 7.15
CA ILE A 76 -5.17 3.42 6.03
C ILE A 76 -5.97 3.30 4.74
N GLU A 77 -5.94 4.34 3.92
CA GLU A 77 -6.64 4.36 2.64
C GLU A 77 -5.66 4.11 1.48
N VAL A 78 -5.75 2.93 0.86
CA VAL A 78 -4.96 2.58 -0.32
C VAL A 78 -5.48 3.36 -1.52
N LYS A 79 -4.61 4.19 -2.09
CA LYS A 79 -4.90 5.01 -3.27
C LYS A 79 -4.39 4.39 -4.56
N THR A 80 -3.27 3.68 -4.60
CA THR A 80 -2.89 2.99 -5.84
C THR A 80 -1.90 1.89 -5.57
N VAL A 81 -1.91 0.87 -6.43
CA VAL A 81 -1.01 -0.27 -6.38
C VAL A 81 -0.24 -0.34 -7.69
N TRP A 82 1.06 -0.57 -7.60
CA TRP A 82 1.95 -0.85 -8.71
C TRP A 82 2.69 -2.16 -8.46
N LEU A 83 2.86 -2.94 -9.51
CA LEU A 83 3.68 -4.14 -9.49
C LEU A 83 5.00 -3.86 -10.18
N GLN A 84 6.10 -4.30 -9.57
CA GLN A 84 7.40 -4.35 -10.19
C GLN A 84 7.87 -5.81 -10.24
N GLN A 85 8.48 -6.22 -11.35
CA GLN A 85 9.08 -7.55 -11.45
C GLN A 85 10.42 -7.56 -10.73
N GLY A 86 10.62 -8.56 -9.86
CA GLY A 86 11.83 -8.65 -9.06
C GLY A 86 11.80 -7.77 -7.82
N ARG A 87 12.97 -7.60 -7.20
CA ARG A 87 13.20 -6.88 -5.94
C ARG A 87 13.71 -5.47 -6.20
#